data_AF-A0A9D0UMD0-F1
#
_entry.id   AF-A0A9D0UMD0-F1
#
_cell.length_a   1.000
_cell.length_b   1.000
_cell.length_c   1.000
_cell.angle_alpha   90.00
_cell.angle_beta   90.00
_cell.angle_gamma   90.00
#
_symmetry.space_group_name_H-M   'P 1'
#
loop_
_entity.id
_entity.type
_entity.pdbx_description
1 polymer ?
#
loop_
_entity_poly.entity_id
_entity_poly.type
_entity_poly.pdbx_seq_one_letter_code
_entity_poly.pdbx_strand_id
1 'polypeptide(L)'
;MSVLMLSLARGLPAAPIDLQLDVQSGRPSTAGPLVINRVELQFENGRGDITVPLNASLKAQALINYTGNGVLAARWVVDGRPIQQINRSLSFGSDVVIETGDIPPLPTFEPGSHRLSLQILQPRANLRIPVLRYFVRGTAAGGRSLQPTQPANGMNLYRDQLA
;
A
#
# COMPACT_ATOMS: atom_id res chain seq x y z
N MET A 1 -10.49 79.82 -31.56
CA MET A 1 -11.10 78.48 -31.41
C MET A 1 -10.74 78.02 -30.00
N SER A 2 -11.49 78.16 -28.90
CA SER A 2 -12.94 78.09 -28.56
C SER A 2 -13.67 76.91 -29.19
N VAL A 3 -14.42 76.01 -28.51
CA VAL A 3 -14.86 75.81 -27.10
C VAL A 3 -15.38 74.34 -26.96
N LEU A 4 -15.35 73.79 -25.73
CA LEU A 4 -16.06 72.64 -25.09
C LEU A 4 -17.00 71.72 -25.90
N MET A 5 -17.02 70.42 -25.52
CA MET A 5 -18.24 69.77 -24.96
C MET A 5 -17.90 68.47 -24.17
N LEU A 6 -18.67 68.30 -23.11
CA LEU A 6 -18.63 67.32 -22.02
C LEU A 6 -19.38 66.03 -22.41
N SER A 7 -18.93 64.86 -21.97
CA SER A 7 -19.84 63.74 -21.65
C SER A 7 -19.20 62.74 -20.69
N LEU A 8 -19.70 62.74 -19.45
CA LEU A 8 -19.60 61.61 -18.53
C LEU A 8 -20.52 60.49 -19.04
N ALA A 9 -20.10 59.23 -18.91
CA ALA A 9 -20.82 58.19 -18.17
C ALA A 9 -20.46 56.75 -18.60
N ARG A 10 -20.44 55.90 -17.56
CA ARG A 10 -20.79 54.46 -17.51
C ARG A 10 -19.65 53.44 -17.55
N GLY A 11 -19.47 52.89 -16.33
CA GLY A 11 -19.08 51.53 -15.98
C GLY A 11 -18.39 50.70 -17.04
N LEU A 12 -17.13 50.39 -16.76
CA LEU A 12 -16.53 49.13 -17.18
C LEU A 12 -17.48 48.01 -16.76
N PRO A 13 -18.09 47.24 -17.67
CA PRO A 13 -18.62 45.95 -17.27
C PRO A 13 -17.43 45.14 -16.79
N ALA A 14 -17.47 44.68 -15.54
CA ALA A 14 -16.64 43.58 -15.09
C ALA A 14 -16.98 42.40 -16.00
N ALA A 15 -16.23 42.24 -17.09
CA ALA A 15 -16.30 41.04 -17.89
C ALA A 15 -15.98 39.89 -16.93
N PRO A 16 -16.85 38.88 -16.77
CA PRO A 16 -16.42 37.66 -16.12
C PRO A 16 -15.20 37.19 -16.90
N ILE A 17 -14.06 37.10 -16.22
CA ILE A 17 -12.92 36.36 -16.76
C ILE A 17 -13.44 34.93 -16.80
N ASP A 18 -13.95 34.53 -17.97
CA ASP A 18 -14.19 33.13 -18.27
C ASP A 18 -12.79 32.52 -18.30
N LEU A 19 -12.35 32.03 -17.14
CA LEU A 19 -11.21 31.14 -17.03
C LEU A 19 -11.63 29.88 -17.75
N GLN A 20 -11.55 29.91 -19.08
CA GLN A 20 -11.57 28.74 -19.91
C GLN A 20 -10.25 28.04 -19.61
N LEU A 21 -10.24 27.28 -18.50
CA LEU A 21 -9.29 26.23 -18.29
C LEU A 21 -9.40 25.37 -19.53
N ASP A 22 -8.45 25.55 -20.43
CA ASP A 22 -8.09 24.53 -21.40
C ASP A 22 -7.66 23.33 -20.55
N VAL A 23 -8.66 22.56 -20.10
CA VAL A 23 -8.46 21.15 -19.83
C VAL A 23 -8.05 20.64 -21.18
N GLN A 24 -6.73 20.65 -21.42
CA GLN A 24 -6.10 19.92 -22.50
C GLN A 24 -6.60 18.51 -22.33
N SER A 25 -7.71 18.20 -23.00
CA SER A 25 -8.23 16.87 -23.18
C SER A 25 -7.04 16.10 -23.70
N GLY A 26 -6.47 15.28 -22.82
CA GLY A 26 -5.17 14.67 -23.02
C GLY A 26 -5.12 14.14 -24.44
N ARG A 27 -4.11 14.58 -25.19
CA ARG A 27 -3.78 13.96 -26.48
C ARG A 27 -3.89 12.45 -26.27
N PRO A 28 -4.53 11.67 -27.18
CA PRO A 28 -4.52 10.23 -27.06
C PRO A 28 -3.06 9.80 -27.02
N SER A 29 -2.57 9.52 -25.83
CA SER A 29 -1.30 8.87 -25.62
C SER A 29 -1.39 7.57 -26.41
N THR A 30 -0.46 7.34 -27.33
CA THR A 30 -0.42 6.16 -28.21
C THR A 30 -0.44 4.82 -27.45
N ALA A 31 -0.27 4.87 -26.13
CA ALA A 31 -0.48 3.75 -25.22
C ALA A 31 -2.00 3.60 -24.90
N GLY A 32 -2.54 2.40 -25.03
CA GLY A 32 -3.96 2.10 -24.78
C GLY A 32 -4.42 2.36 -23.34
N PRO A 33 -5.65 1.95 -22.96
CA PRO A 33 -6.12 2.10 -21.58
C PRO A 33 -5.19 1.38 -20.59
N LEU A 34 -5.11 1.86 -19.35
CA LEU A 34 -4.33 1.22 -18.29
C LEU A 34 -4.80 -0.24 -18.09
N VAL A 35 -3.88 -1.17 -18.27
CA VAL A 35 -4.03 -2.61 -18.03
C VAL A 35 -2.95 -3.05 -17.06
N ILE A 36 -3.33 -3.82 -16.04
CA ILE A 36 -2.40 -4.41 -15.09
C ILE A 36 -2.09 -5.83 -15.56
N ASN A 37 -0.81 -6.14 -15.75
CA ASN A 37 -0.34 -7.43 -16.24
C ASN A 37 0.06 -8.35 -15.09
N ARG A 38 0.77 -7.80 -14.10
CA ARG A 38 1.31 -8.56 -12.97
C ARG A 38 1.33 -7.71 -11.71
N VAL A 39 1.06 -8.35 -10.58
CA VAL A 39 1.19 -7.75 -9.25
C VAL A 39 2.00 -8.70 -8.39
N GLU A 40 3.11 -8.20 -7.86
CA GLU A 40 3.93 -8.89 -6.89
C GLU A 40 3.93 -8.09 -5.60
N LEU A 41 3.75 -8.76 -4.47
CA LEU A 41 3.80 -8.12 -3.17
C LEU A 41 5.01 -8.67 -2.42
N GLN A 42 5.75 -7.78 -1.79
CA GLN A 42 6.89 -8.11 -0.93
C GLN A 42 7.00 -7.14 0.23
N PHE A 43 7.61 -7.56 1.33
CA PHE A 43 8.06 -6.66 2.37
C PHE A 43 9.43 -6.05 2.01
N GLU A 44 9.91 -5.13 2.84
CA GLU A 44 11.24 -4.52 2.72
C GLU A 44 12.39 -5.55 2.66
N ASN A 45 12.17 -6.76 3.17
CA ASN A 45 13.12 -7.87 3.11
C ASN A 45 13.10 -8.65 1.76
N GLY A 46 12.27 -8.24 0.80
CA GLY A 46 12.07 -8.93 -0.48
C GLY A 46 11.29 -10.25 -0.38
N ARG A 47 10.64 -10.54 0.76
CA ARG A 47 9.90 -11.79 1.00
C ARG A 47 8.41 -11.54 1.14
N GLY A 48 7.64 -12.61 0.94
CA GLY A 48 6.20 -12.65 1.19
C GLY A 48 5.84 -12.72 2.68
N ASP A 49 6.83 -12.97 3.53
CA ASP A 49 6.71 -13.11 4.97
C ASP A 49 7.81 -12.39 5.75
N ILE A 50 7.45 -11.88 6.93
CA ILE A 50 8.37 -11.20 7.84
C ILE A 50 7.93 -11.33 9.29
N THR A 51 8.89 -11.41 10.20
CA THR A 51 8.64 -11.31 11.65
C THR A 51 9.19 -10.00 12.17
N VAL A 52 8.34 -9.19 12.80
CA VAL A 52 8.71 -7.87 13.34
C VAL A 52 8.45 -7.79 14.84
N PRO A 53 9.23 -7.01 15.61
CA PRO A 53 8.92 -6.76 17.01
C PRO A 53 7.66 -5.89 17.15
N LEU A 54 7.04 -5.93 18.35
CA LEU A 54 5.93 -5.06 18.71
C LEU A 54 6.30 -3.57 18.50
N ASN A 55 5.41 -2.80 17.88
CA ASN A 55 5.60 -1.39 17.53
C ASN A 55 6.75 -1.09 16.54
N ALA A 56 7.15 -2.08 15.73
CA ALA A 56 8.07 -1.83 14.63
C ALA A 56 7.39 -1.10 13.47
N SER A 57 8.15 -0.23 12.80
CA SER A 57 7.78 0.26 11.47
C SER A 57 7.97 -0.87 10.47
N LEU A 58 6.90 -1.25 9.78
CA LEU A 58 6.93 -2.24 8.72
C LEU A 58 6.42 -1.58 7.44
N LYS A 59 7.16 -1.73 6.33
CA LYS A 59 6.66 -1.34 5.01
C LYS A 59 6.49 -2.55 4.10
N ALA A 60 5.47 -2.46 3.26
CA ALA A 60 5.24 -3.39 2.18
C ALA A 60 5.27 -2.66 0.84
N GLN A 61 5.74 -3.35 -0.18
CA GLN A 61 5.88 -2.88 -1.53
C GLN A 61 5.05 -3.76 -2.46
N ALA A 62 4.27 -3.13 -3.33
CA ALA A 62 3.59 -3.76 -4.44
C ALA A 62 4.28 -3.36 -5.74
N LEU A 63 4.89 -4.32 -6.40
CA LEU A 63 5.50 -4.17 -7.71
C LEU A 63 4.43 -4.52 -8.73
N ILE A 64 3.99 -3.51 -9.47
CA ILE A 64 2.87 -3.63 -10.40
C ILE A 64 3.42 -3.40 -11.80
N ASN A 65 3.36 -4.44 -12.62
CA ASN A 65 3.63 -4.32 -14.05
C ASN A 65 2.34 -3.94 -14.77
N TYR A 66 2.38 -2.86 -15.54
CA TYR A 66 1.23 -2.31 -16.24
C TYR A 66 1.59 -1.87 -17.66
N THR A 67 0.58 -1.61 -18.45
CA THR A 67 0.71 -1.05 -19.81
C THR A 67 -0.43 -0.08 -20.03
N GLY A 68 -0.22 0.93 -20.88
CA GLY A 68 -1.25 1.93 -21.13
C GLY A 68 -1.16 3.12 -20.17
N ASN A 69 -2.20 3.94 -20.18
CA ASN A 69 -2.30 5.15 -19.37
C ASN A 69 -3.66 5.21 -18.69
N GLY A 70 -3.68 5.74 -17.47
CA GLY A 70 -4.92 5.86 -16.70
C GLY A 70 -4.68 5.98 -15.21
N VAL A 71 -5.76 5.89 -14.44
CA VAL A 71 -5.71 5.99 -12.99
C VAL A 71 -5.66 4.59 -12.38
N LEU A 72 -4.62 4.35 -11.58
CA LEU A 72 -4.54 3.21 -10.69
C LEU A 72 -5.13 3.60 -9.34
N ALA A 73 -6.31 3.07 -9.03
CA ALA A 73 -6.90 3.15 -7.71
C ALA A 73 -6.74 1.79 -7.04
N ALA A 74 -6.04 1.75 -5.90
CA ALA A 74 -5.84 0.56 -5.10
C ALA A 74 -6.00 0.89 -3.62
N ARG A 75 -6.21 -0.13 -2.79
CA ARG A 75 -6.23 0.02 -1.33
C ARG A 75 -5.49 -1.12 -0.66
N TRP A 76 -4.71 -0.77 0.36
CA TRP A 76 -4.11 -1.74 1.27
C TRP A 76 -5.15 -2.21 2.28
N VAL A 77 -5.25 -3.52 2.46
CA VAL A 77 -6.19 -4.18 3.35
C VAL A 77 -5.43 -5.11 4.27
N VAL A 78 -5.54 -4.88 5.58
CA VAL A 78 -4.96 -5.72 6.63
C VAL A 78 -6.08 -6.45 7.34
N ASP A 79 -6.02 -7.79 7.38
CA ASP A 79 -7.03 -8.64 8.03
C ASP A 79 -8.48 -8.32 7.62
N GLY A 80 -8.66 -7.92 6.35
CA GLY A 80 -9.95 -7.53 5.79
C GLY A 80 -10.35 -6.06 6.02
N ARG A 81 -9.55 -5.27 6.75
CA ARG A 81 -9.77 -3.85 7.02
C ARG A 81 -8.93 -2.98 6.09
N PRO A 82 -9.53 -2.06 5.30
CA PRO A 82 -8.76 -1.12 4.49
C PRO A 82 -8.05 -0.12 5.40
N ILE A 83 -6.73 -0.01 5.23
CA ILE A 83 -5.88 0.89 6.02
C ILE A 83 -5.46 2.14 5.24
N GLN A 84 -5.32 2.02 3.92
CA GLN A 84 -4.85 3.10 3.07
C GLN A 84 -5.38 2.93 1.65
N GLN A 85 -5.78 4.03 1.03
CA GLN A 85 -6.14 4.07 -0.38
C GLN A 85 -5.09 4.85 -1.17
N ILE A 86 -4.76 4.36 -2.35
CA ILE A 86 -3.79 4.91 -3.28
C ILE A 86 -4.52 5.22 -4.56
N ASN A 87 -4.50 6.48 -4.96
CA ASN A 87 -5.00 6.93 -6.25
C ASN A 87 -3.83 7.58 -6.99
N ARG A 88 -3.27 6.88 -7.97
CA ARG A 88 -2.10 7.35 -8.72
C ARG A 88 -2.40 7.34 -10.21
N SER A 89 -2.20 8.48 -10.87
CA SER A 89 -2.22 8.55 -12.33
C SER A 89 -0.94 7.93 -12.87
N LEU A 90 -1.07 6.84 -13.62
CA LEU A 90 0.02 6.19 -14.33
C LEU A 90 0.02 6.68 -15.77
N SER A 91 1.15 7.25 -16.16
CA SER A 91 1.45 7.63 -17.54
C SER A 91 2.47 6.65 -18.09
N PHE A 92 2.58 6.57 -19.42
CA PHE A 92 3.53 5.74 -20.18
C PHE A 92 4.67 5.13 -19.34
N GLY A 93 4.59 3.81 -19.12
CA GLY A 93 5.54 3.04 -18.33
C GLY A 93 5.21 1.55 -18.36
N SER A 94 6.11 0.74 -17.79
CA SER A 94 5.94 -0.71 -17.64
C SER A 94 5.75 -1.15 -16.20
N ASP A 95 6.29 -0.41 -15.22
CA ASP A 95 6.35 -0.84 -13.82
C ASP A 95 6.13 0.33 -12.87
N VAL A 96 5.43 0.08 -11.77
CA VAL A 96 5.28 1.02 -10.66
C VAL A 96 5.42 0.27 -9.34
N VAL A 97 6.13 0.88 -8.40
CA VAL A 97 6.20 0.42 -7.01
C VAL A 97 5.25 1.27 -6.18
N ILE A 98 4.31 0.62 -5.51
CA ILE A 98 3.43 1.24 -4.52
C ILE A 98 3.85 0.74 -3.15
N GLU A 99 4.14 1.66 -2.25
CA GLU A 99 4.52 1.33 -0.88
C GLU A 99 3.36 1.61 0.07
N THR A 100 3.29 0.89 1.19
CA THR A 100 2.48 1.32 2.33
C THR A 100 3.05 2.62 2.88
N GLY A 101 2.19 3.62 3.09
CA GLY A 101 2.59 4.90 3.66
C GLY A 101 2.93 4.77 5.15
N ASP A 102 3.63 5.77 5.67
CA ASP A 102 3.96 5.84 7.10
C ASP A 102 2.74 6.20 7.98
N ILE A 103 1.66 6.71 7.36
CA ILE A 103 0.44 7.16 8.06
C ILE A 103 -0.82 6.66 7.31
N PRO A 104 -1.64 5.77 7.89
CA PRO A 104 -1.36 4.99 9.10
C PRO A 104 -0.33 3.88 8.83
N PRO A 105 0.56 3.56 9.79
CA PRO A 105 1.49 2.45 9.65
C PRO A 105 0.76 1.10 9.68
N LEU A 106 1.43 0.05 9.22
CA LEU A 106 0.91 -1.32 9.37
C LEU A 106 0.69 -1.65 10.86
N PRO A 107 -0.41 -2.34 11.21
CA PRO A 107 -0.69 -2.64 12.60
C PRO A 107 0.33 -3.66 13.11
N THR A 108 1.30 -3.16 13.87
CA THR A 108 2.35 -3.93 14.57
C THR A 108 2.20 -3.82 16.10
N PHE A 109 1.08 -3.27 16.57
CA PHE A 109 0.76 -3.09 17.99
C PHE A 109 0.01 -4.29 18.59
N GLU A 110 -0.61 -5.14 17.76
CA GLU A 110 -1.19 -6.39 18.21
C GLU A 110 -0.22 -7.54 17.92
N PRO A 111 0.14 -8.35 18.93
CA PRO A 111 0.94 -9.54 18.71
C PRO A 111 0.10 -10.62 18.01
N GLY A 112 0.67 -11.24 16.98
CA GLY A 112 -0.03 -12.28 16.22
C GLY A 112 0.32 -12.31 14.74
N SER A 113 -0.39 -13.17 14.02
CA SER A 113 -0.28 -13.31 12.57
C SER A 113 -1.28 -12.39 11.88
N HIS A 114 -0.79 -11.49 11.03
CA HIS A 114 -1.59 -10.56 10.27
C HIS A 114 -1.42 -10.80 8.77
N ARG A 115 -2.47 -10.50 8.00
CA ARG A 115 -2.52 -10.70 6.55
C ARG A 115 -2.69 -9.36 5.86
N LEU A 116 -1.69 -8.96 5.08
CA LEU A 116 -1.74 -7.77 4.25
C LEU A 116 -2.03 -8.15 2.80
N SER A 117 -2.97 -7.47 2.18
CA SER A 117 -3.35 -7.64 0.78
C SER A 117 -3.51 -6.29 0.11
N LEU A 118 -3.23 -6.24 -1.19
CA LEU A 118 -3.55 -5.10 -2.03
C LEU A 118 -4.83 -5.40 -2.79
N GLN A 119 -5.81 -4.50 -2.77
CA GLN A 119 -7.02 -4.60 -3.58
C GLN A 119 -7.01 -3.50 -4.63
N ILE A 120 -6.98 -3.89 -5.91
CA ILE A 120 -7.09 -2.95 -7.02
C ILE A 120 -8.57 -2.64 -7.26
N LEU A 121 -8.93 -1.37 -7.18
CA LEU A 121 -10.27 -0.85 -7.45
C LEU A 121 -10.42 -0.44 -8.92
N GLN A 122 -9.37 0.14 -9.51
CA GLN A 122 -9.33 0.58 -10.90
C GLN A 122 -7.91 0.48 -11.47
N PRO A 123 -7.72 0.01 -12.72
CA PRO A 123 -8.70 -0.65 -13.58
C PRO A 123 -9.23 -1.94 -12.94
N ARG A 124 -10.48 -2.31 -13.24
CA ARG A 124 -11.04 -3.59 -12.77
C ARG A 124 -10.31 -4.73 -13.47
N ALA A 125 -9.34 -5.31 -12.77
CA ALA A 125 -8.54 -6.42 -13.25
C ALA A 125 -8.88 -7.67 -12.44
N ASN A 126 -9.23 -8.76 -13.13
CA ASN A 126 -9.43 -10.06 -12.51
C ASN A 126 -8.07 -10.76 -12.34
N LEU A 127 -7.24 -10.20 -11.47
CA LEU A 127 -5.91 -10.74 -11.15
C LEU A 127 -5.96 -11.40 -9.77
N ARG A 128 -5.25 -12.52 -9.61
CA ARG A 128 -5.01 -13.10 -8.29
C ARG A 128 -3.86 -12.34 -7.64
N ILE A 129 -4.20 -11.41 -6.76
CA ILE A 129 -3.21 -10.65 -5.99
C ILE A 129 -2.76 -11.53 -4.81
N PRO A 130 -1.43 -11.73 -4.62
CA PRO A 130 -0.92 -12.51 -3.49
C PRO A 130 -1.23 -11.82 -2.16
N VAL A 131 -1.10 -12.56 -1.06
CA VAL A 131 -1.30 -12.04 0.30
C VAL A 131 0.01 -12.14 1.05
N LEU A 132 0.46 -11.02 1.59
CA LEU A 132 1.60 -10.94 2.48
C LEU A 132 1.20 -11.34 3.89
N ARG A 133 2.08 -12.04 4.59
CA ARG A 133 1.85 -12.47 5.98
C ARG A 133 2.96 -11.95 6.86
N TYR A 134 2.62 -11.23 7.92
CA TYR A 134 3.62 -10.81 8.89
C TYR A 134 3.24 -11.26 10.29
N PHE A 135 4.27 -11.60 11.07
CA PHE A 135 4.13 -12.02 12.44
C PHE A 135 4.70 -10.96 13.38
N VAL A 136 3.86 -10.45 14.26
CA VAL A 136 4.27 -9.48 15.28
C VAL A 136 4.65 -10.25 16.53
N ARG A 137 5.92 -10.19 16.91
CA ARG A 137 6.42 -10.82 18.12
C ARG A 137 5.95 -9.99 19.32
N GLY A 138 5.08 -10.57 20.13
CA GLY A 138 4.74 -10.01 21.43
C GLY A 138 5.97 -9.89 22.32
N THR A 139 6.03 -8.82 23.10
CA THR A 139 6.96 -8.75 24.23
C THR A 139 6.60 -9.90 25.16
N ALA A 140 7.45 -10.93 25.21
CA ALA A 140 7.36 -11.96 26.21
C ALA A 140 7.66 -11.33 27.57
N ALA A 141 6.64 -10.78 28.22
CA ALA A 141 6.68 -10.54 29.65
C ALA A 141 6.74 -11.92 30.31
N GLY A 142 7.95 -12.40 30.61
CA GLY A 142 8.21 -13.49 31.55
C GLY A 142 7.41 -14.77 31.32
N GLY A 143 7.59 -15.43 30.18
CA GLY A 143 7.04 -16.76 29.90
C GLY A 143 8.17 -17.74 29.61
N ARG A 144 8.62 -18.42 30.66
CA ARG A 144 9.49 -19.62 30.70
C ARG A 144 9.71 -20.23 29.31
N SER A 145 10.98 -20.38 28.94
CA SER A 145 11.40 -21.33 27.92
C SER A 145 10.63 -22.64 28.13
N LEU A 146 9.67 -22.92 27.26
CA LEU A 146 9.30 -24.29 26.97
C LEU A 146 10.53 -24.86 26.28
N GLN A 147 11.50 -25.29 27.10
CA GLN A 147 12.45 -26.30 26.70
C GLN A 147 11.62 -27.37 26.00
N PRO A 148 12.03 -27.83 24.80
CA PRO A 148 11.53 -29.11 24.33
C PRO A 148 11.64 -30.05 25.53
N THR A 149 10.51 -30.52 26.04
CA THR A 149 10.49 -31.66 26.94
C THR A 149 10.94 -32.82 26.09
N GLN A 150 12.25 -32.88 25.88
CA GLN A 150 12.95 -34.08 25.53
C GLN A 150 12.44 -35.09 26.56
N PRO A 151 11.75 -36.15 26.13
CA PRO A 151 11.39 -37.19 27.07
C PRO A 151 12.72 -37.59 27.73
N ALA A 152 12.78 -37.47 29.05
CA ALA A 152 13.85 -38.04 29.83
C ALA A 152 13.69 -39.58 29.74
N ASN A 153 13.93 -40.13 28.55
CA ASN A 153 14.10 -41.55 28.33
C ASN A 153 15.56 -41.90 28.63
N GLY A 154 15.99 -41.53 29.84
CA GLY A 154 17.10 -42.15 30.53
C GLY A 154 16.54 -43.34 31.31
N MET A 155 16.05 -44.34 30.60
CA MET A 155 15.66 -45.63 31.19
C MET A 155 16.95 -46.38 31.56
N ASN A 156 17.56 -45.98 32.67
CA ASN A 156 18.71 -46.65 33.25
C ASN A 156 18.23 -47.88 34.03
N LEU A 157 17.85 -48.93 33.30
CA LEU A 157 17.49 -50.23 33.87
C LEU A 157 18.76 -51.08 34.02
N TYR A 158 19.70 -50.71 34.89
CA TYR A 158 20.67 -51.67 35.44
C TYR A 158 21.39 -51.10 36.66
N ARG A 159 20.65 -50.94 37.76
CA ARG A 159 21.26 -50.92 39.09
C ARG A 159 20.24 -51.35 40.14
N ASP A 160 19.99 -52.65 40.21
CA ASP A 160 19.57 -53.32 41.43
C ASP A 160 19.76 -54.83 41.24
N GLN A 161 20.90 -55.34 41.70
CA GLN A 161 21.15 -56.61 42.42
C GLN A 161 22.58 -56.46 42.97
N LEU A 162 22.79 -55.84 44.13
CA LEU A 162 22.62 -56.35 45.49
C LEU A 162 23.38 -57.66 45.76
N ALA A 163 24.27 -57.55 46.75
CA ALA A 163 25.02 -58.56 47.50
C ALA A 163 26.31 -59.09 46.86
#